data_AF-A0A916C6D1-F1
#
_entry.id   AF-A0A916C6D1-F1
#
_cell.length_a   1.000
_cell.length_b   1.000
_cell.length_c   1.000
_cell.angle_alpha   90.00
_cell.angle_beta   90.00
_cell.angle_gamma   90.00
#
_symmetry.space_group_name_H-M   'P 1'
#
loop_
_entity.id
_entity.type
_entity.pdbx_description
1 polymer ?
#
loop_
_entity_poly.entity_id
_entity_poly.type
_entity_poly.pdbx_seq_one_letter_code
_entity_poly.pdbx_strand_id
1 'polypeptide(L)'
;MKKIVSSIAALIAVLLVSAGAGFAKHKQDAAEGRDIWFKSTFGGERFFSLILPNPPFSLPLGFDQMLTWPRDTRFDEFGVINDPDCTPGDASTGYFDRCADPESAGVIGIRKFPNPSGGPPLIGVTCAACHAGFDPNHPPVDPNHPKAENIHPTIGNQFVQIGKIFKAHLSPHDPRYQVFNSWAPGTVDTTVLENDHINNPGMITPIWAVPDRPFFDVTHDGVPLSVHRNGQGGEDDAGCETAALRVYFNIGMCAAECMVGHLANGPDGSQTPIDLAECRNVCPDLLEAEASVGKLCAFLQTPRSPRLVTAPGGPQFVDWKVVQKGEKVFFSACGSCHSDGDRSVKHNTLTDDLIHPYSEIGTNSCRARTTNWMEGHIWAAFSSDQYKERPTGGPGFYRDMPLVGIWATAPFFHNDRLGPNTGDPSVAGRIAAYETAMDLLLNPEKRDEAGSILRTDDFVQLPTPTGVVTLPAGTPVAQFANIEPGSGDNLCPDLMENQGHYFGADLSAEDKYALTEFLKTR
;
A
#
# COMPACT_ATOMS: atom_id res chain seq x y z
N MET A 1 -54.19 -27.87 8.66
CA MET A 1 -53.10 -27.40 9.55
C MET A 1 -51.85 -28.29 9.53
N LYS A 2 -51.91 -29.61 9.79
CA LYS A 2 -50.69 -30.48 9.81
C LYS A 2 -49.82 -30.48 8.53
N LYS A 3 -50.43 -30.46 7.33
CA LYS A 3 -49.67 -30.39 6.05
C LYS A 3 -48.98 -29.04 5.81
N ILE A 4 -49.54 -27.94 6.31
CA ILE A 4 -48.98 -26.59 6.18
C ILE A 4 -47.79 -26.42 7.13
N VAL A 5 -47.90 -26.90 8.37
CA VAL A 5 -46.82 -26.87 9.36
C VAL A 5 -45.62 -27.74 8.91
N SER A 6 -45.88 -28.91 8.32
CA SER A 6 -44.82 -29.78 7.76
C SER A 6 -44.08 -29.16 6.57
N SER A 7 -44.78 -28.37 5.75
CA SER A 7 -44.18 -27.72 4.57
C SER A 7 -43.36 -26.49 4.97
N ILE A 8 -43.81 -25.75 5.99
CA ILE A 8 -43.06 -24.62 6.57
C ILE A 8 -41.80 -25.13 7.29
N ALA A 9 -41.89 -26.23 8.05
CA ALA A 9 -40.72 -26.82 8.71
C ALA A 9 -39.67 -27.34 7.70
N ALA A 10 -40.10 -27.94 6.58
CA ALA A 10 -39.20 -28.36 5.51
C ALA A 10 -38.55 -27.17 4.79
N LEU A 11 -39.29 -26.09 4.54
CA LEU A 11 -38.77 -24.88 3.91
C LEU A 11 -37.75 -24.16 4.82
N ILE A 12 -38.04 -24.07 6.13
CA ILE A 12 -37.11 -23.51 7.13
C ILE A 12 -35.85 -24.37 7.24
N ALA A 13 -35.97 -25.70 7.23
CA ALA A 13 -34.81 -26.59 7.27
C ALA A 13 -33.93 -26.46 6.01
N VAL A 14 -34.53 -26.35 4.82
CA VAL A 14 -33.77 -26.14 3.57
C VAL A 14 -33.08 -24.77 3.55
N LEU A 15 -33.76 -23.70 4.02
CA LEU A 15 -33.17 -22.36 4.14
C LEU A 15 -32.04 -22.30 5.18
N LEU A 16 -32.15 -23.02 6.29
CA LEU A 16 -31.10 -23.11 7.30
C LEU A 16 -29.88 -23.90 6.82
N VAL A 17 -30.10 -24.98 6.05
CA VAL A 17 -29.01 -25.78 5.46
C VAL A 17 -28.31 -25.00 4.34
N SER A 18 -29.04 -24.28 3.49
CA SER A 18 -28.44 -23.45 2.44
C SER A 18 -27.71 -22.24 3.02
N ALA A 19 -28.24 -21.59 4.05
CA ALA A 19 -27.52 -20.55 4.79
C ALA A 19 -26.27 -21.11 5.46
N GLY A 20 -26.36 -22.25 6.16
CA GLY A 20 -25.21 -22.90 6.80
C GLY A 20 -24.11 -23.31 5.82
N ALA A 21 -24.49 -23.82 4.64
CA ALA A 21 -23.54 -24.13 3.57
C ALA A 21 -22.90 -22.87 2.96
N GLY A 22 -23.67 -21.80 2.78
CA GLY A 22 -23.17 -20.50 2.32
C GLY A 22 -22.17 -19.88 3.31
N PHE A 23 -22.48 -19.93 4.62
CA PHE A 23 -21.57 -19.47 5.68
C PHE A 23 -20.28 -20.30 5.77
N ALA A 24 -20.37 -21.63 5.63
CA ALA A 24 -19.20 -22.50 5.63
C ALA A 24 -18.30 -22.23 4.42
N LYS A 25 -18.89 -22.09 3.23
CA LYS A 25 -18.17 -21.75 2.00
C LYS A 25 -17.46 -20.40 2.10
N HIS A 26 -18.14 -19.37 2.60
CA HIS A 26 -17.53 -18.05 2.80
C HIS A 26 -16.33 -18.08 3.76
N LYS A 27 -16.38 -18.89 4.83
CA LYS A 27 -15.23 -19.05 5.73
C LYS A 27 -14.06 -19.76 5.08
N GLN A 28 -14.34 -20.76 4.25
CA GLN A 28 -13.32 -21.47 3.48
C GLN A 28 -12.67 -20.54 2.44
N ASP A 29 -13.47 -19.82 1.67
CA ASP A 29 -12.98 -18.86 0.66
C ASP A 29 -12.09 -17.79 1.31
N ALA A 30 -12.47 -17.25 2.47
CA ALA A 30 -11.64 -16.29 3.20
C ALA A 30 -10.33 -16.90 3.74
N ALA A 31 -10.32 -18.17 4.15
CA ALA A 31 -9.11 -18.85 4.60
C ALA A 31 -8.14 -19.11 3.43
N GLU A 32 -8.65 -19.59 2.30
CA GLU A 32 -7.88 -19.78 1.07
C GLU A 32 -7.39 -18.43 0.51
N GLY A 33 -8.23 -17.39 0.58
CA GLY A 33 -7.86 -16.02 0.24
C GLY A 33 -6.72 -15.47 1.07
N ARG A 34 -6.71 -15.79 2.37
CA ARG A 34 -5.59 -15.45 3.26
C ARG A 34 -4.31 -16.18 2.82
N ASP A 35 -4.39 -17.45 2.44
CA ASP A 35 -3.21 -18.17 1.95
C ASP A 35 -2.67 -17.54 0.67
N ILE A 36 -3.55 -17.16 -0.28
CA ILE A 36 -3.16 -16.44 -1.50
C ILE A 36 -2.45 -15.12 -1.16
N TRP A 37 -3.02 -14.34 -0.24
CA TRP A 37 -2.44 -13.07 0.23
C TRP A 37 -1.02 -13.21 0.78
N PHE A 38 -0.75 -14.28 1.52
CA PHE A 38 0.55 -14.50 2.17
C PHE A 38 1.56 -15.27 1.31
N LYS A 39 1.11 -16.14 0.40
CA LYS A 39 1.97 -17.16 -0.23
C LYS A 39 2.06 -17.08 -1.75
N SER A 40 1.04 -16.57 -2.43
CA SER A 40 1.01 -16.59 -3.90
C SER A 40 1.80 -15.44 -4.51
N THR A 41 2.72 -15.77 -5.42
CA THR A 41 3.47 -14.82 -6.27
C THR A 41 2.99 -14.83 -7.72
N PHE A 42 2.24 -15.86 -8.12
CA PHE A 42 1.80 -16.10 -9.51
C PHE A 42 2.92 -15.90 -10.54
N GLY A 43 4.08 -16.53 -10.29
CA GLY A 43 5.23 -16.48 -11.19
C GLY A 43 6.08 -15.20 -11.07
N GLY A 44 5.70 -14.26 -10.21
CA GLY A 44 6.39 -12.97 -10.02
C GLY A 44 7.85 -13.07 -9.61
N GLU A 45 8.30 -14.22 -9.10
CA GLU A 45 9.72 -14.45 -8.80
C GLU A 45 10.65 -14.37 -10.01
N ARG A 46 10.13 -14.67 -11.22
CA ARG A 46 10.88 -14.54 -12.47
C ARG A 46 11.21 -13.08 -12.76
N PHE A 47 10.29 -12.17 -12.46
CA PHE A 47 10.48 -10.75 -12.70
C PHE A 47 11.63 -10.21 -11.86
N PHE A 48 11.57 -10.35 -10.54
CA PHE A 48 12.58 -9.81 -9.64
C PHE A 48 13.96 -10.45 -9.79
N SER A 49 14.02 -11.72 -10.17
CA SER A 49 15.28 -12.48 -10.18
C SER A 49 15.93 -12.60 -11.55
N LEU A 50 15.14 -12.58 -12.63
CA LEU A 50 15.63 -12.83 -14.00
C LEU A 50 15.47 -11.62 -14.93
N ILE A 51 14.46 -10.77 -14.72
CA ILE A 51 14.15 -9.66 -15.64
C ILE A 51 14.75 -8.36 -15.11
N LEU A 52 14.35 -7.95 -13.90
CA LEU A 52 14.69 -6.67 -13.31
C LEU A 52 16.21 -6.40 -13.16
N PRO A 53 17.07 -7.39 -12.86
CA PRO A 53 18.52 -7.19 -12.81
C PRO A 53 19.18 -6.86 -14.16
N ASN A 54 18.48 -7.13 -15.27
CA ASN A 54 19.03 -7.04 -16.63
C ASN A 54 18.49 -5.81 -17.38
N PRO A 55 19.15 -5.36 -18.48
CA PRO A 55 18.60 -4.32 -19.35
C PRO A 55 17.17 -4.67 -19.82
N PRO A 56 16.27 -3.68 -19.97
CA PRO A 56 16.53 -2.24 -19.88
C PRO A 56 16.54 -1.66 -18.46
N PHE A 57 16.12 -2.42 -17.44
CA PHE A 57 16.01 -1.92 -16.07
C PHE A 57 17.38 -1.79 -15.38
N SER A 58 18.21 -2.83 -15.49
CA SER A 58 19.51 -2.93 -14.81
C SER A 58 19.43 -2.54 -13.33
N LEU A 59 18.47 -3.15 -12.62
CA LEU A 59 18.12 -2.85 -11.23
C LEU A 59 18.08 -4.13 -10.39
N PRO A 60 19.23 -4.74 -10.07
CA PRO A 60 19.26 -5.82 -9.09
C PRO A 60 18.81 -5.30 -7.72
N LEU A 61 17.78 -5.91 -7.13
CA LEU A 61 17.28 -5.57 -5.81
C LEU A 61 18.09 -6.26 -4.70
N GLY A 62 18.22 -5.60 -3.55
CA GLY A 62 18.96 -6.06 -2.38
C GLY A 62 18.31 -7.20 -1.58
N PHE A 63 17.57 -8.11 -2.22
CA PHE A 63 16.99 -9.27 -1.52
C PHE A 63 18.06 -10.18 -0.92
N ASP A 64 19.20 -10.32 -1.59
CA ASP A 64 20.37 -11.04 -1.10
C ASP A 64 20.89 -10.44 0.22
N GLN A 65 21.03 -9.11 0.28
CA GLN A 65 21.48 -8.40 1.48
C GLN A 65 20.46 -8.52 2.62
N MET A 66 19.17 -8.32 2.31
CA MET A 66 18.08 -8.37 3.30
C MET A 66 17.86 -9.77 3.88
N LEU A 67 17.79 -10.81 3.03
CA LEU A 67 17.47 -12.17 3.47
C LEU A 67 18.64 -12.84 4.21
N THR A 68 19.88 -12.43 3.92
CA THR A 68 21.08 -12.95 4.61
C THR A 68 21.53 -12.07 5.79
N TRP A 69 20.86 -10.94 6.03
CA TRP A 69 21.10 -10.09 7.19
C TRP A 69 20.85 -10.84 8.50
N PRO A 70 21.61 -10.59 9.58
CA PRO A 70 21.37 -11.17 10.89
C PRO A 70 19.91 -10.99 11.33
N ARG A 71 19.20 -12.10 11.47
CA ARG A 71 17.76 -12.16 11.76
C ARG A 71 17.37 -11.31 12.97
N ASP A 72 18.19 -11.33 14.02
CA ASP A 72 17.99 -10.64 15.30
C ASP A 72 18.06 -9.11 15.20
N THR A 73 18.42 -8.56 14.03
CA THR A 73 18.49 -7.10 13.76
C THR A 73 17.86 -6.72 12.41
N ARG A 74 17.18 -7.68 11.75
CA ARG A 74 16.66 -7.50 10.39
C ARG A 74 15.52 -6.47 10.35
N PHE A 75 14.69 -6.41 11.39
CA PHE A 75 13.67 -5.37 11.55
C PHE A 75 14.32 -3.99 11.72
N ASP A 76 15.37 -3.88 12.54
CA ASP A 76 16.03 -2.58 12.77
C ASP A 76 16.67 -2.04 11.49
N GLU A 77 17.22 -2.92 10.66
CA GLU A 77 17.88 -2.53 9.41
C GLU A 77 16.89 -2.25 8.27
N PHE A 78 15.91 -3.14 8.05
CA PHE A 78 15.05 -3.12 6.86
C PHE A 78 13.57 -2.90 7.17
N GLY A 79 13.16 -2.94 8.44
CA GLY A 79 11.75 -2.87 8.85
C GLY A 79 10.90 -4.06 8.39
N VAL A 80 11.52 -5.11 7.86
CA VAL A 80 10.82 -6.31 7.42
C VAL A 80 10.48 -7.21 8.59
N ILE A 81 9.41 -7.98 8.43
CA ILE A 81 8.91 -8.84 9.49
C ILE A 81 9.41 -10.26 9.26
N ASN A 82 10.19 -10.75 10.22
CA ASN A 82 10.65 -12.11 10.27
C ASN A 82 9.46 -13.09 10.33
N ASP A 83 9.47 -14.10 9.46
CA ASP A 83 8.46 -15.16 9.47
C ASP A 83 8.60 -16.00 10.75
N PRO A 84 7.60 -16.00 11.67
CA PRO A 84 7.71 -16.63 12.98
C PRO A 84 7.88 -18.16 12.91
N ASP A 85 7.54 -18.79 11.79
CA ASP A 85 7.68 -20.24 11.60
C ASP A 85 9.09 -20.65 11.13
N CYS A 86 10.00 -19.68 11.01
CA CYS A 86 11.38 -19.88 10.56
C CYS A 86 12.42 -19.65 11.66
N THR A 87 13.58 -20.27 11.48
CA THR A 87 14.77 -20.12 12.34
C THR A 87 15.98 -19.64 11.52
N PRO A 88 16.99 -19.01 12.14
CA PRO A 88 18.17 -18.55 11.44
C PRO A 88 18.84 -19.63 10.57
N GLY A 89 19.24 -19.23 9.38
CA GLY A 89 20.09 -20.01 8.50
C GLY A 89 21.55 -20.08 8.94
N ASP A 90 22.36 -20.81 8.17
CA ASP A 90 23.82 -20.81 8.29
C ASP A 90 24.46 -20.99 6.90
N ALA A 91 25.79 -21.15 6.84
CA ALA A 91 26.50 -21.33 5.58
C ALA A 91 25.97 -22.50 4.74
N SER A 92 25.41 -23.55 5.35
CA SER A 92 24.83 -24.70 4.62
C SER A 92 23.52 -24.37 3.93
N THR A 93 22.82 -23.31 4.33
CA THR A 93 21.62 -22.78 3.65
C THR A 93 21.92 -21.56 2.80
N GLY A 94 23.20 -21.17 2.64
CA GLY A 94 23.54 -19.88 2.06
C GLY A 94 23.01 -18.70 2.88
N TYR A 95 22.90 -18.88 4.20
CA TYR A 95 22.36 -17.94 5.18
C TYR A 95 20.86 -17.63 5.07
N PHE A 96 20.13 -18.27 4.15
CA PHE A 96 18.67 -18.21 4.15
C PHE A 96 18.09 -18.92 5.38
N ASP A 97 17.04 -18.36 5.96
CA ASP A 97 16.35 -18.94 7.11
C ASP A 97 15.80 -20.34 6.79
N ARG A 98 15.76 -21.18 7.83
CA ARG A 98 15.21 -22.53 7.81
C ARG A 98 13.74 -22.47 8.20
N CYS A 99 12.87 -22.82 7.27
CA CYS A 99 11.42 -22.68 7.40
C CYS A 99 10.73 -24.04 7.24
N ALA A 100 9.59 -24.23 7.92
CA ALA A 100 8.73 -25.39 7.70
C ALA A 100 8.10 -25.38 6.29
N ASP A 101 7.70 -24.20 5.84
CA ASP A 101 7.32 -23.95 4.44
C ASP A 101 8.60 -23.84 3.59
N PRO A 102 8.85 -24.77 2.64
CA PRO A 102 10.07 -24.78 1.85
C PRO A 102 10.23 -23.56 0.94
N GLU A 103 9.13 -22.90 0.60
CA GLU A 103 9.11 -21.71 -0.24
C GLU A 103 9.18 -20.41 0.58
N SER A 104 9.07 -20.45 1.91
CA SER A 104 9.31 -19.24 2.72
C SER A 104 10.79 -18.86 2.68
N ALA A 105 11.04 -17.56 2.48
CA ALA A 105 12.39 -16.99 2.51
C ALA A 105 12.82 -16.56 3.93
N GLY A 106 11.97 -16.70 4.95
CA GLY A 106 12.25 -16.26 6.33
C GLY A 106 11.70 -14.89 6.70
N VAL A 107 11.09 -14.20 5.74
CA VAL A 107 10.42 -12.90 5.89
C VAL A 107 8.99 -13.04 5.40
N ILE A 108 8.03 -12.51 6.14
CA ILE A 108 6.60 -12.55 5.79
C ILE A 108 6.40 -12.04 4.35
N GLY A 109 5.75 -12.87 3.53
CA GLY A 109 5.41 -12.54 2.15
C GLY A 109 6.56 -12.54 1.14
N ILE A 110 7.79 -12.87 1.55
CA ILE A 110 8.90 -13.09 0.63
C ILE A 110 9.07 -14.60 0.42
N ARG A 111 9.00 -15.02 -0.84
CA ARG A 111 9.01 -16.42 -1.27
C ARG A 111 10.28 -16.74 -2.04
N LYS A 112 10.73 -17.98 -1.97
CA LYS A 112 11.89 -18.49 -2.70
C LYS A 112 11.53 -19.72 -3.52
N PHE A 113 12.04 -19.80 -4.74
CA PHE A 113 11.76 -20.87 -5.67
C PHE A 113 13.06 -21.42 -6.28
N PRO A 114 13.08 -22.70 -6.71
CA PRO A 114 14.23 -23.25 -7.42
C PRO A 114 14.55 -22.45 -8.68
N ASN A 115 15.84 -22.22 -8.95
CA ASN A 115 16.28 -21.62 -10.20
C ASN A 115 16.60 -22.72 -11.24
N PRO A 116 15.83 -22.85 -12.33
CA PRO A 116 16.02 -23.92 -13.32
C PRO A 116 17.37 -23.85 -14.04
N SER A 117 18.00 -22.68 -14.11
CA SER A 117 19.31 -22.48 -14.75
C SER A 117 20.49 -22.76 -13.81
N GLY A 118 20.21 -23.12 -12.54
CA GLY A 118 21.21 -23.19 -11.49
C GLY A 118 21.59 -21.80 -10.95
N GLY A 119 22.11 -21.77 -9.72
CA GLY A 119 22.45 -20.52 -9.02
C GLY A 119 21.54 -20.23 -7.82
N PRO A 120 21.50 -18.98 -7.34
CA PRO A 120 20.66 -18.56 -6.23
C PRO A 120 19.16 -18.82 -6.52
N PRO A 121 18.34 -19.07 -5.49
CA PRO A 121 16.90 -19.24 -5.65
C PRO A 121 16.26 -17.97 -6.23
N LEU A 122 15.18 -18.14 -6.99
CA LEU A 122 14.37 -17.02 -7.46
C LEU A 122 13.55 -16.48 -6.28
N ILE A 123 13.52 -15.17 -6.10
CA ILE A 123 12.79 -14.49 -5.03
C ILE A 123 11.52 -13.86 -5.59
N GLY A 124 10.39 -14.18 -4.99
CA GLY A 124 9.08 -13.60 -5.30
C GLY A 124 8.49 -12.86 -4.11
N VAL A 125 7.57 -11.94 -4.42
CA VAL A 125 6.91 -11.07 -3.44
C VAL A 125 5.41 -11.34 -3.48
N THR A 126 4.77 -11.40 -2.31
CA THR A 126 3.31 -11.49 -2.18
C THR A 126 2.75 -10.19 -1.62
N CYS A 127 1.42 -10.01 -1.66
CA CYS A 127 0.76 -8.84 -1.08
C CYS A 127 1.13 -8.62 0.41
N ALA A 128 1.29 -9.71 1.17
CA ALA A 128 1.65 -9.65 2.58
C ALA A 128 3.05 -9.06 2.84
N ALA A 129 3.98 -9.10 1.88
CA ALA A 129 5.32 -8.53 2.07
C ALA A 129 5.28 -7.03 2.38
N CYS A 130 4.31 -6.33 1.77
CA CYS A 130 4.06 -4.92 2.01
C CYS A 130 2.96 -4.72 3.06
N HIS A 131 1.83 -5.42 2.92
CA HIS A 131 0.62 -5.10 3.68
C HIS A 131 0.50 -5.77 5.06
N ALA A 132 1.26 -6.84 5.34
CA ALA A 132 1.29 -7.42 6.68
C ALA A 132 2.21 -6.59 7.58
N GLY A 133 1.74 -6.24 8.76
CA GLY A 133 2.46 -5.42 9.74
C GLY A 133 2.29 -5.96 11.16
N PHE A 134 2.90 -5.30 12.15
CA PHE A 134 2.66 -5.65 13.54
C PHE A 134 1.28 -5.22 14.03
N ASP A 135 0.52 -6.16 14.59
CA ASP A 135 -0.81 -5.94 15.15
C ASP A 135 -0.73 -4.99 16.36
N PRO A 136 -1.33 -3.79 16.29
CA PRO A 136 -1.34 -2.85 17.42
C PRO A 136 -2.12 -3.36 18.64
N ASN A 137 -3.03 -4.31 18.45
CA ASN A 137 -3.76 -4.98 19.53
C ASN A 137 -2.97 -6.15 20.14
N HIS A 138 -1.93 -6.62 19.46
CA HIS A 138 -1.02 -7.66 19.93
C HIS A 138 0.43 -7.32 19.55
N PRO A 139 0.98 -6.18 20.03
CA PRO A 139 2.31 -5.75 19.62
C PRO A 139 3.37 -6.76 20.06
N PRO A 140 4.44 -6.98 19.27
CA PRO A 140 5.52 -7.86 19.68
C PRO A 140 6.28 -7.26 20.87
N VAL A 141 6.79 -8.13 21.74
CA VAL A 141 7.77 -7.71 22.77
C VAL A 141 9.12 -7.40 22.13
N ASP A 142 9.47 -8.17 21.11
CA ASP A 142 10.67 -8.00 20.31
C ASP A 142 10.29 -8.08 18.82
N PRO A 143 10.43 -7.00 18.05
CA PRO A 143 10.04 -6.98 16.65
C PRO A 143 10.93 -7.87 15.75
N ASN A 144 12.14 -8.23 16.17
CA ASN A 144 12.98 -9.18 15.43
C ASN A 144 12.58 -10.64 15.70
N HIS A 145 11.84 -10.90 16.79
CA HIS A 145 11.36 -12.24 17.17
C HIS A 145 9.83 -12.26 17.37
N PRO A 146 9.05 -11.92 16.34
CA PRO A 146 7.60 -11.89 16.46
C PRO A 146 7.01 -13.30 16.56
N LYS A 147 5.78 -13.38 17.05
CA LYS A 147 4.93 -14.56 16.98
C LYS A 147 3.85 -14.35 15.93
N ALA A 148 3.20 -15.44 15.51
CA ALA A 148 2.07 -15.39 14.56
C ALA A 148 0.94 -14.45 15.03
N GLU A 149 0.65 -14.40 16.33
CA GLU A 149 -0.36 -13.49 16.92
C GLU A 149 0.01 -12.00 16.82
N ASN A 150 1.29 -11.67 16.59
CA ASN A 150 1.74 -10.30 16.44
C ASN A 150 1.55 -9.76 15.01
N ILE A 151 1.10 -10.57 14.06
CA ILE A 151 1.04 -10.19 12.64
C ILE A 151 -0.39 -9.85 12.23
N HIS A 152 -0.63 -8.58 11.95
CA HIS A 152 -1.87 -8.12 11.31
C HIS A 152 -1.72 -8.18 9.80
N PRO A 153 -2.67 -8.79 9.06
CA PRO A 153 -2.46 -9.12 7.66
C PRO A 153 -2.55 -7.92 6.70
N THR A 154 -3.25 -6.85 7.10
CA THR A 154 -3.64 -5.75 6.19
C THR A 154 -3.43 -4.36 6.77
N ILE A 155 -2.58 -4.19 7.79
CA ILE A 155 -2.33 -2.86 8.39
C ILE A 155 -1.40 -1.98 7.55
N GLY A 156 -0.63 -2.59 6.64
CA GLY A 156 0.50 -1.93 6.00
C GLY A 156 1.72 -1.94 6.91
N ASN A 157 2.85 -2.44 6.41
CA ASN A 157 4.11 -2.39 7.14
C ASN A 157 4.69 -0.97 7.09
N GLN A 158 4.35 -0.12 8.06
CA GLN A 158 4.83 1.26 8.15
C GLN A 158 6.34 1.39 8.42
N PHE A 159 7.02 0.28 8.72
CA PHE A 159 8.44 0.28 9.08
C PHE A 159 9.33 -0.15 7.92
N VAL A 160 8.79 -0.84 6.90
CA VAL A 160 9.60 -1.42 5.83
C VAL A 160 10.35 -0.34 5.05
N GLN A 161 11.65 -0.56 4.85
CA GLN A 161 12.53 0.36 4.14
C GLN A 161 12.74 -0.14 2.70
N ILE A 162 11.69 -0.09 1.87
CA ILE A 162 11.73 -0.57 0.48
C ILE A 162 12.80 0.18 -0.33
N GLY A 163 12.96 1.49 -0.10
CA GLY A 163 14.02 2.28 -0.73
C GLY A 163 15.43 1.73 -0.51
N LYS A 164 15.71 1.13 0.66
CA LYS A 164 17.00 0.45 0.93
C LYS A 164 17.19 -0.78 0.04
N ILE A 165 16.13 -1.57 -0.18
CA ILE A 165 16.17 -2.76 -1.04
C ILE A 165 16.41 -2.35 -2.50
N PHE A 166 15.75 -1.29 -2.97
CA PHE A 166 15.87 -0.81 -4.35
C PHE A 166 17.23 -0.17 -4.66
N LYS A 167 17.83 0.55 -3.70
CA LYS A 167 19.13 1.21 -3.92
C LYS A 167 20.35 0.32 -3.67
N ALA A 168 20.16 -0.88 -3.13
CA ALA A 168 21.21 -1.69 -2.50
C ALA A 168 22.47 -1.93 -3.34
N HIS A 169 22.30 -2.02 -4.66
CA HIS A 169 23.36 -2.33 -5.63
C HIS A 169 23.67 -1.17 -6.58
N LEU A 170 23.17 0.03 -6.27
CA LEU A 170 23.39 1.24 -7.07
C LEU A 170 24.52 2.09 -6.47
N SER A 171 25.27 2.78 -7.35
CA SER A 171 26.21 3.80 -6.91
C SER A 171 25.46 4.99 -6.29
N PRO A 172 25.97 5.63 -5.21
CA PRO A 172 25.41 6.89 -4.70
C PRO A 172 25.31 8.02 -5.73
N HIS A 173 26.11 7.96 -6.81
CA HIS A 173 26.09 8.93 -7.90
C HIS A 173 25.06 8.62 -8.99
N ASP A 174 24.44 7.45 -8.94
CA ASP A 174 23.33 7.07 -9.82
C ASP A 174 22.07 7.84 -9.37
N PRO A 175 21.35 8.55 -10.26
CA PRO A 175 20.13 9.25 -9.88
C PRO A 175 19.08 8.35 -9.25
N ARG A 176 18.99 7.08 -9.67
CA ARG A 176 18.06 6.10 -9.11
C ARG A 176 18.35 5.83 -7.64
N TYR A 177 19.64 5.80 -7.24
CA TYR A 177 20.01 5.66 -5.84
C TYR A 177 19.38 6.77 -4.99
N GLN A 178 19.52 8.01 -5.43
CA GLN A 178 19.02 9.18 -4.69
C GLN A 178 17.49 9.22 -4.64
N VAL A 179 16.81 8.81 -5.71
CA VAL A 179 15.35 8.65 -5.73
C VAL A 179 14.91 7.64 -4.67
N PHE A 180 15.46 6.42 -4.69
CA PHE A 180 15.10 5.38 -3.73
C PHE A 180 15.53 5.70 -2.29
N ASN A 181 16.68 6.36 -2.11
CA ASN A 181 17.15 6.85 -0.82
C ASN A 181 16.21 7.88 -0.21
N SER A 182 15.47 8.60 -1.05
CA SER A 182 14.55 9.62 -0.61
C SER A 182 13.25 9.04 -0.05
N TRP A 183 12.88 7.78 -0.33
CA TRP A 183 11.59 7.21 0.08
C TRP A 183 11.48 7.05 1.60
N ALA A 184 10.32 7.40 2.16
CA ALA A 184 10.05 7.21 3.59
C ALA A 184 9.88 5.71 3.90
N PRO A 185 10.21 5.25 5.13
CA PRO A 185 9.81 3.90 5.54
C PRO A 185 8.28 3.78 5.50
N GLY A 186 7.78 2.61 5.11
CA GLY A 186 6.35 2.38 4.90
C GLY A 186 5.82 2.82 3.54
N THR A 187 6.67 3.37 2.67
CA THR A 187 6.27 3.84 1.34
C THR A 187 6.94 3.07 0.19
N VAL A 188 6.23 3.02 -0.94
CA VAL A 188 6.73 2.45 -2.19
C VAL A 188 6.07 3.13 -3.37
N ASP A 189 6.87 3.44 -4.39
CA ASP A 189 6.35 3.79 -5.70
C ASP A 189 6.16 2.49 -6.50
N THR A 190 4.93 1.98 -6.51
CA THR A 190 4.60 0.76 -7.26
C THR A 190 4.60 0.95 -8.77
N THR A 191 4.78 2.19 -9.24
CA THR A 191 4.82 2.57 -10.67
C THR A 191 6.21 2.85 -11.20
N VAL A 192 7.24 2.77 -10.35
CA VAL A 192 8.61 3.16 -10.71
C VAL A 192 9.20 2.31 -11.83
N LEU A 193 8.69 1.08 -12.04
CA LEU A 193 9.18 0.14 -13.04
C LEU A 193 8.50 0.35 -14.39
N GLU A 194 7.24 0.76 -14.36
CA GLU A 194 6.40 1.13 -15.49
C GLU A 194 6.74 2.51 -16.03
N ASN A 195 7.20 3.37 -15.11
CA ASN A 195 7.81 4.67 -15.32
C ASN A 195 6.93 5.66 -16.08
N ASP A 196 6.06 6.37 -15.35
CA ASP A 196 5.37 7.57 -15.82
C ASP A 196 6.19 8.85 -15.56
N HIS A 197 7.49 8.70 -15.28
CA HIS A 197 8.43 9.78 -15.02
C HIS A 197 8.06 10.66 -13.82
N ILE A 198 7.32 10.14 -12.85
CA ILE A 198 6.96 10.83 -11.60
C ILE A 198 7.34 9.96 -10.40
N ASN A 199 8.32 10.39 -9.61
CA ASN A 199 8.61 9.78 -8.31
C ASN A 199 7.48 10.10 -7.32
N ASN A 200 6.75 9.07 -6.91
CA ASN A 200 5.50 9.23 -6.16
C ASN A 200 5.30 8.26 -4.99
N PRO A 201 6.32 7.91 -4.19
CA PRO A 201 6.21 6.84 -3.19
C PRO A 201 5.00 7.02 -2.28
N GLY A 202 4.11 6.03 -2.30
CA GLY A 202 2.86 6.04 -1.55
C GLY A 202 2.95 5.14 -0.31
N MET A 203 2.28 5.56 0.77
CA MET A 203 2.08 4.73 1.96
C MET A 203 1.45 3.39 1.58
N ILE A 204 1.85 2.34 2.29
CA ILE A 204 1.19 1.05 2.17
C ILE A 204 -0.14 1.14 2.93
N THR A 205 -1.19 1.46 2.18
CA THR A 205 -2.54 1.69 2.69
C THR A 205 -3.05 0.51 3.54
N PRO A 206 -3.59 0.77 4.74
CA PRO A 206 -4.32 -0.24 5.50
C PRO A 206 -5.64 -0.63 4.82
N ILE A 207 -5.98 -1.91 4.84
CA ILE A 207 -7.22 -2.45 4.25
C ILE A 207 -8.05 -3.12 5.35
N TRP A 208 -9.14 -2.49 5.74
CA TRP A 208 -10.07 -3.04 6.72
C TRP A 208 -11.46 -2.45 6.58
N ALA A 209 -12.42 -3.10 7.24
CA ALA A 209 -13.82 -2.68 7.29
C ALA A 209 -14.44 -2.46 5.90
N VAL A 210 -13.93 -3.15 4.87
CA VAL A 210 -14.38 -3.04 3.47
C VAL A 210 -15.90 -3.15 3.34
N PRO A 211 -16.61 -4.08 4.01
CA PRO A 211 -18.07 -4.18 3.91
C PRO A 211 -18.85 -2.98 4.42
N ASP A 212 -18.23 -2.11 5.23
CA ASP A 212 -18.85 -0.91 5.80
C ASP A 212 -18.46 0.37 5.04
N ARG A 213 -17.73 0.24 3.92
CA ARG A 213 -17.33 1.38 3.08
C ARG A 213 -18.35 1.63 1.98
N PRO A 214 -18.50 2.87 1.50
CA PRO A 214 -19.43 3.20 0.41
C PRO A 214 -19.16 2.40 -0.88
N PHE A 215 -20.22 2.20 -1.65
CA PHE A 215 -20.19 1.67 -3.01
C PHE A 215 -20.52 2.78 -4.01
N PHE A 216 -19.91 2.70 -5.19
CA PHE A 216 -20.05 3.66 -6.25
C PHE A 216 -20.42 2.96 -7.54
N ASP A 217 -21.39 3.53 -8.24
CA ASP A 217 -21.77 3.07 -9.56
C ASP A 217 -20.78 3.64 -10.58
N VAL A 218 -20.08 2.74 -11.24
CA VAL A 218 -19.04 3.02 -12.24
C VAL A 218 -19.28 2.15 -13.48
N THR A 219 -18.52 2.39 -14.53
CA THR A 219 -18.41 1.52 -15.69
C THR A 219 -16.94 1.18 -15.91
N HIS A 220 -16.70 -0.05 -16.34
CA HIS A 220 -15.40 -0.52 -16.76
C HIS A 220 -15.57 -1.19 -18.12
N ASP A 221 -14.98 -0.60 -19.15
CA ASP A 221 -15.18 -0.98 -20.56
C ASP A 221 -16.66 -1.00 -20.95
N GLY A 222 -17.41 0.00 -20.49
CA GLY A 222 -18.85 0.15 -20.73
C GLY A 222 -19.73 -0.84 -19.95
N VAL A 223 -19.16 -1.72 -19.13
CA VAL A 223 -19.92 -2.63 -18.26
C VAL A 223 -20.21 -1.93 -16.92
N PRO A 224 -21.48 -1.75 -16.54
CA PRO A 224 -21.83 -1.16 -15.24
C PRO A 224 -21.43 -2.05 -14.07
N LEU A 225 -20.81 -1.46 -13.05
CA LEU A 225 -20.37 -2.12 -11.82
C LEU A 225 -20.76 -1.26 -10.60
N SER A 226 -20.95 -1.89 -9.45
CA SER A 226 -21.10 -1.20 -8.16
C SER A 226 -19.99 -1.68 -7.24
N VAL A 227 -19.01 -0.81 -6.97
CA VAL A 227 -17.71 -1.18 -6.38
C VAL A 227 -17.25 -0.15 -5.35
N HIS A 228 -16.30 -0.55 -4.50
CA HIS A 228 -15.56 0.41 -3.67
C HIS A 228 -14.60 1.23 -4.53
N ARG A 229 -14.26 2.44 -4.08
CA ARG A 229 -13.14 3.18 -4.64
C ARG A 229 -11.83 2.53 -4.22
N ASN A 230 -10.90 2.27 -5.14
CA ASN A 230 -9.58 1.72 -4.86
C ASN A 230 -8.47 2.59 -5.45
N GLY A 231 -7.23 2.38 -4.99
CA GLY A 231 -6.12 3.28 -5.32
C GLY A 231 -6.15 4.57 -4.49
N GLN A 232 -5.06 5.33 -4.52
CA GLN A 232 -4.97 6.58 -3.74
C GLN A 232 -5.65 7.76 -4.45
N GLY A 233 -5.91 7.66 -5.76
CA GLY A 233 -6.63 8.65 -6.57
C GLY A 233 -7.94 8.13 -7.18
N GLY A 234 -8.40 6.93 -6.82
CA GLY A 234 -9.58 6.29 -7.43
C GLY A 234 -9.29 5.75 -8.83
N GLU A 235 -8.06 5.30 -9.08
CA GLU A 235 -7.65 4.78 -10.38
C GLU A 235 -8.17 3.36 -10.59
N ASP A 236 -8.14 2.53 -9.54
CA ASP A 236 -8.50 1.10 -9.53
C ASP A 236 -9.99 0.88 -9.19
N ASP A 237 -10.87 1.80 -9.57
CA ASP A 237 -12.33 1.72 -9.33
C ASP A 237 -13.01 0.69 -10.26
N ALA A 238 -12.46 -0.51 -10.33
CA ALA A 238 -12.86 -1.59 -11.26
C ALA A 238 -13.26 -2.89 -10.53
N GLY A 239 -13.46 -2.81 -9.21
CA GLY A 239 -13.75 -3.97 -8.36
C GLY A 239 -12.50 -4.58 -7.72
N CYS A 240 -12.71 -5.38 -6.67
CA CYS A 240 -11.62 -5.96 -5.89
C CYS A 240 -10.75 -6.90 -6.73
N GLU A 241 -11.36 -7.73 -7.55
CA GLU A 241 -10.68 -8.73 -8.38
C GLU A 241 -9.76 -8.06 -9.39
N THR A 242 -10.25 -7.07 -10.13
CA THR A 242 -9.47 -6.31 -11.12
C THR A 242 -8.33 -5.55 -10.46
N ALA A 243 -8.59 -4.86 -9.35
CA ALA A 243 -7.56 -4.14 -8.59
C ALA A 243 -6.48 -5.10 -8.05
N ALA A 244 -6.87 -6.27 -7.54
CA ALA A 244 -5.92 -7.27 -7.05
C ALA A 244 -5.07 -7.88 -8.17
N LEU A 245 -5.66 -8.17 -9.34
CA LEU A 245 -4.91 -8.66 -10.50
C LEU A 245 -3.84 -7.66 -10.95
N ARG A 246 -4.16 -6.36 -11.01
CA ARG A 246 -3.18 -5.32 -11.31
C ARG A 246 -1.99 -5.35 -10.36
N VAL A 247 -2.24 -5.48 -9.05
CA VAL A 247 -1.16 -5.57 -8.05
C VAL A 247 -0.26 -6.78 -8.33
N TYR A 248 -0.81 -7.92 -8.73
CA TYR A 248 -0.02 -9.09 -9.11
C TYR A 248 0.86 -8.83 -10.35
N PHE A 249 0.35 -8.11 -11.35
CA PHE A 249 1.19 -7.64 -12.47
C PHE A 249 2.35 -6.75 -11.97
N ASN A 250 2.10 -5.77 -11.10
CA ASN A 250 3.15 -4.90 -10.55
C ASN A 250 4.24 -5.65 -9.77
N ILE A 251 3.89 -6.77 -9.12
CA ILE A 251 4.87 -7.62 -8.43
C ILE A 251 5.38 -8.78 -9.31
N GLY A 252 5.19 -8.67 -10.63
CA GLY A 252 5.91 -9.44 -11.63
C GLY A 252 5.15 -10.57 -12.31
N MET A 253 3.86 -10.78 -11.99
CA MET A 253 3.03 -11.78 -12.68
C MET A 253 3.02 -11.48 -14.19
N CYS A 254 3.27 -12.51 -15.01
CA CYS A 254 3.30 -12.42 -16.48
C CYS A 254 4.28 -11.38 -17.05
N ALA A 255 5.31 -10.98 -16.29
CA ALA A 255 6.17 -9.89 -16.69
C ALA A 255 6.88 -10.15 -18.03
N ALA A 256 7.44 -11.35 -18.20
CA ALA A 256 8.13 -11.74 -19.44
C ALA A 256 7.14 -11.99 -20.58
N GLU A 257 5.97 -12.53 -20.25
CA GLU A 257 5.01 -13.06 -21.20
C GLU A 257 4.21 -11.94 -21.88
N CYS A 258 3.75 -10.93 -21.14
CA CYS A 258 2.87 -9.90 -21.69
C CYS A 258 2.90 -8.53 -20.98
N MET A 259 3.92 -8.21 -20.16
CA MET A 259 4.01 -6.89 -19.51
C MET A 259 5.18 -6.05 -20.04
N VAL A 260 6.39 -6.61 -20.11
CA VAL A 260 7.62 -5.84 -20.40
C VAL A 260 7.58 -5.13 -21.76
N GLY A 261 6.91 -5.73 -22.76
CA GLY A 261 6.72 -5.10 -24.07
C GLY A 261 5.90 -3.82 -24.04
N HIS A 262 5.10 -3.60 -22.99
CA HIS A 262 4.17 -2.49 -22.86
C HIS A 262 4.71 -1.32 -22.01
N LEU A 263 5.87 -1.46 -21.38
CA LEU A 263 6.44 -0.43 -20.50
C LEU A 263 7.06 0.72 -21.30
N ALA A 264 7.13 1.91 -20.71
CA ALA A 264 7.76 3.09 -21.34
C ALA A 264 9.25 2.87 -21.66
N ASN A 265 9.92 2.04 -20.86
CA ASN A 265 11.30 1.60 -21.08
C ASN A 265 11.40 0.29 -21.88
N GLY A 266 10.30 -0.19 -22.47
CA GLY A 266 10.27 -1.35 -23.35
C GLY A 266 10.96 -1.12 -24.71
N PRO A 267 11.05 -2.15 -25.57
CA PRO A 267 11.82 -2.11 -26.82
C PRO A 267 11.50 -0.95 -27.77
N ASP A 268 10.25 -0.47 -27.75
CA ASP A 268 9.76 0.60 -28.63
C ASP A 268 9.75 1.99 -27.96
N GLY A 269 10.09 2.09 -26.66
CA GLY A 269 10.25 3.37 -25.95
C GLY A 269 8.94 4.15 -25.71
N SER A 270 7.79 3.54 -25.93
CA SER A 270 6.47 4.11 -25.65
C SER A 270 5.61 3.14 -24.87
N GLN A 271 5.01 3.59 -23.77
CA GLN A 271 4.09 2.78 -23.00
C GLN A 271 2.83 2.47 -23.82
N THR A 272 2.27 1.28 -23.65
CA THR A 272 0.98 0.88 -24.24
C THR A 272 0.15 0.10 -23.20
N PRO A 273 -1.18 -0.03 -23.37
CA PRO A 273 -2.00 -0.85 -22.46
C PRO A 273 -1.66 -2.32 -22.53
N ILE A 274 -1.73 -3.01 -21.38
CA ILE A 274 -1.72 -4.47 -21.36
C ILE A 274 -2.96 -5.01 -22.07
N ASP A 275 -2.76 -5.97 -22.97
CA ASP A 275 -3.85 -6.75 -23.58
C ASP A 275 -4.13 -8.01 -22.74
N LEU A 276 -5.21 -7.98 -21.96
CA LEU A 276 -5.61 -9.12 -21.12
C LEU A 276 -6.05 -10.35 -21.95
N ALA A 277 -6.53 -10.17 -23.19
CA ALA A 277 -6.85 -11.29 -24.04
C ALA A 277 -5.57 -11.97 -24.55
N GLU A 278 -4.55 -11.18 -24.91
CA GLU A 278 -3.21 -11.71 -25.20
C GLU A 278 -2.63 -12.44 -23.99
N CYS A 279 -2.57 -11.78 -22.83
CA CYS A 279 -2.02 -12.36 -21.61
C CYS A 279 -2.64 -13.71 -21.25
N ARG A 280 -3.97 -13.85 -21.36
CA ARG A 280 -4.67 -15.12 -21.09
C ARG A 280 -4.22 -16.25 -22.03
N ASN A 281 -3.74 -15.94 -23.23
CA ASN A 281 -3.26 -16.94 -24.18
C ASN A 281 -1.81 -17.38 -23.90
N VAL A 282 -0.99 -16.49 -23.34
CA VAL A 282 0.47 -16.71 -23.22
C VAL A 282 0.96 -16.91 -21.78
N CYS A 283 0.17 -16.52 -20.78
CA CYS A 283 0.52 -16.59 -19.36
C CYS A 283 -0.47 -17.46 -18.56
N PRO A 284 -0.13 -18.72 -18.26
CA PRO A 284 -0.95 -19.59 -17.41
C PRO A 284 -1.16 -19.04 -15.99
N ASP A 285 -0.19 -18.30 -15.45
CA ASP A 285 -0.25 -17.74 -14.11
C ASP A 285 -1.41 -16.72 -13.96
N LEU A 286 -1.74 -15.98 -15.03
CA LEU A 286 -2.92 -15.10 -15.03
C LEU A 286 -4.22 -15.88 -14.87
N LEU A 287 -4.37 -17.01 -15.56
CA LEU A 287 -5.58 -17.84 -15.45
C LEU A 287 -5.74 -18.41 -14.04
N GLU A 288 -4.63 -18.79 -13.41
CA GLU A 288 -4.62 -19.22 -12.01
C GLU A 288 -5.02 -18.09 -11.07
N ALA A 289 -4.46 -16.89 -11.28
CA ALA A 289 -4.80 -15.70 -10.51
C ALA A 289 -6.28 -15.33 -10.66
N GLU A 290 -6.82 -15.26 -11.88
CA GLU A 290 -8.24 -14.97 -12.15
C GLU A 290 -9.17 -15.97 -11.46
N ALA A 291 -8.81 -17.26 -11.43
CA ALA A 291 -9.57 -18.29 -10.73
C ALA A 291 -9.53 -18.17 -9.20
N SER A 292 -8.58 -17.40 -8.66
CA SER A 292 -8.24 -17.38 -7.22
C SER A 292 -8.56 -16.05 -6.54
N VAL A 293 -8.50 -14.91 -7.25
CA VAL A 293 -8.65 -13.57 -6.65
C VAL A 293 -9.99 -13.32 -5.97
N GLY A 294 -11.07 -13.99 -6.38
CA GLY A 294 -12.36 -13.90 -5.67
C GLY A 294 -12.27 -14.38 -4.20
N LYS A 295 -11.41 -15.37 -3.92
CA LYS A 295 -11.15 -15.85 -2.55
C LYS A 295 -10.35 -14.83 -1.75
N LEU A 296 -9.34 -14.22 -2.38
CA LEU A 296 -8.59 -13.10 -1.80
C LEU A 296 -9.53 -11.94 -1.45
N CYS A 297 -10.48 -11.61 -2.32
CA CYS A 297 -11.48 -10.58 -2.06
C CYS A 297 -12.40 -10.96 -0.89
N ALA A 298 -12.82 -12.23 -0.79
CA ALA A 298 -13.54 -12.73 0.38
C ALA A 298 -12.72 -12.59 1.67
N PHE A 299 -11.39 -12.79 1.61
CA PHE A 299 -10.49 -12.53 2.73
C PHE A 299 -10.45 -11.05 3.10
N LEU A 300 -10.28 -10.12 2.14
CA LEU A 300 -10.19 -8.68 2.40
C LEU A 300 -11.46 -8.06 3.01
N GLN A 301 -12.59 -8.75 2.94
CA GLN A 301 -13.82 -8.35 3.64
C GLN A 301 -13.79 -8.65 5.15
N THR A 302 -12.80 -9.41 5.63
CA THR A 302 -12.75 -9.89 7.03
C THR A 302 -11.98 -9.00 8.03
N PRO A 303 -10.87 -8.30 7.66
CA PRO A 303 -10.11 -7.49 8.61
C PRO A 303 -10.91 -6.29 9.12
N ARG A 304 -10.66 -5.95 10.38
CA ARG A 304 -11.23 -4.78 11.07
C ARG A 304 -10.10 -3.87 11.52
N SER A 305 -10.39 -2.58 11.64
CA SER A 305 -9.40 -1.64 12.14
C SER A 305 -9.00 -1.99 13.58
N PRO A 306 -7.71 -1.86 13.93
CA PRO A 306 -7.26 -2.05 15.30
C PRO A 306 -7.83 -0.95 16.17
N ARG A 307 -8.38 -1.31 17.33
CA ARG A 307 -8.96 -0.35 18.27
C ARG A 307 -8.02 -0.15 19.44
N LEU A 308 -7.65 1.10 19.72
CA LEU A 308 -6.81 1.43 20.87
C LEU A 308 -7.41 0.91 22.18
N VAL A 309 -8.73 0.99 22.32
CA VAL A 309 -9.44 0.57 23.54
C VAL A 309 -9.31 -0.92 23.83
N THR A 310 -8.98 -1.74 22.83
CA THR A 310 -8.71 -3.18 22.99
C THR A 310 -7.21 -3.50 22.97
N ALA A 311 -6.34 -2.51 22.82
CA ALA A 311 -4.89 -2.70 22.83
C ALA A 311 -4.34 -2.76 24.27
N PRO A 312 -3.20 -3.43 24.51
CA PRO A 312 -2.60 -3.52 25.84
C PRO A 312 -2.32 -2.14 26.44
N GLY A 313 -2.98 -1.82 27.55
CA GLY A 313 -2.88 -0.49 28.19
C GLY A 313 -3.53 0.66 27.39
N GLY A 314 -4.07 0.41 26.20
CA GLY A 314 -4.59 1.43 25.29
C GLY A 314 -5.61 2.40 25.89
N PRO A 315 -6.62 1.95 26.67
CA PRO A 315 -7.61 2.85 27.28
C PRO A 315 -7.04 3.97 28.16
N GLN A 316 -5.81 3.84 28.66
CA GLN A 316 -5.15 4.85 29.49
C GLN A 316 -4.61 6.04 28.69
N PHE A 317 -4.49 5.89 27.37
CA PHE A 317 -4.02 6.95 26.46
C PHE A 317 -5.16 7.86 25.97
N VAL A 318 -6.39 7.64 26.44
CA VAL A 318 -7.58 8.40 26.04
C VAL A 318 -8.09 9.23 27.21
N ASP A 319 -8.19 10.55 27.04
CA ASP A 319 -8.99 11.39 27.94
C ASP A 319 -10.47 11.32 27.56
N TRP A 320 -11.15 10.36 28.17
CA TRP A 320 -12.57 10.10 27.98
C TRP A 320 -13.50 11.29 28.27
N LYS A 321 -13.04 12.28 29.04
CA LYS A 321 -13.86 13.45 29.40
C LYS A 321 -14.13 14.34 28.20
N VAL A 322 -13.23 14.36 27.21
CA VAL A 322 -13.31 15.25 26.05
C VAL A 322 -13.76 14.56 24.77
N VAL A 323 -13.85 13.22 24.75
CA VAL A 323 -14.22 12.44 23.55
C VAL A 323 -15.55 12.89 22.93
N GLN A 324 -16.60 13.12 23.75
CA GLN A 324 -17.89 13.57 23.23
C GLN A 324 -17.82 14.99 22.62
N LYS A 325 -16.95 15.85 23.16
CA LYS A 325 -16.68 17.16 22.57
C LYS A 325 -15.93 17.00 21.25
N GLY A 326 -14.91 16.14 21.21
CA GLY A 326 -14.13 15.82 20.01
C GLY A 326 -14.98 15.29 18.88
N GLU A 327 -15.96 14.43 19.19
CA GLU A 327 -16.94 13.95 18.20
C GLU A 327 -17.70 15.10 17.53
N LYS A 328 -18.18 16.07 18.32
CA LYS A 328 -18.89 17.23 17.78
C LYS A 328 -17.97 18.12 16.93
N VAL A 329 -16.73 18.31 17.38
CA VAL A 329 -15.71 19.05 16.62
C VAL A 329 -15.44 18.36 15.29
N PHE A 330 -15.23 17.03 15.30
CA PHE A 330 -14.98 16.23 14.10
C PHE A 330 -16.08 16.41 13.06
N PHE A 331 -17.35 16.19 13.43
CA PHE A 331 -18.45 16.32 12.47
C PHE A 331 -18.70 17.76 12.01
N SER A 332 -18.22 18.77 12.75
CA SER A 332 -18.34 20.17 12.34
C SER A 332 -17.18 20.64 11.46
N ALA A 333 -15.97 20.11 11.64
CA ALA A 333 -14.76 20.59 10.99
C ALA A 333 -14.22 19.65 9.90
N CYS A 334 -14.45 18.35 10.04
CA CYS A 334 -13.86 17.30 9.20
C CYS A 334 -14.92 16.49 8.42
N GLY A 335 -16.15 16.44 8.95
CA GLY A 335 -17.21 15.55 8.45
C GLY A 335 -17.76 15.88 7.05
N SER A 336 -17.32 16.95 6.38
CA SER A 336 -17.69 17.21 4.99
C SER A 336 -16.98 16.30 3.98
N CYS A 337 -15.85 15.71 4.37
CA CYS A 337 -15.12 14.69 3.61
C CYS A 337 -15.11 13.37 4.39
N HIS A 338 -14.78 13.43 5.69
CA HIS A 338 -14.64 12.21 6.50
C HIS A 338 -15.96 11.66 7.06
N SER A 339 -17.08 11.85 6.36
CA SER A 339 -18.37 11.23 6.70
C SER A 339 -19.29 11.15 5.48
N ASP A 340 -19.81 9.95 5.24
CA ASP A 340 -20.89 9.66 4.30
C ASP A 340 -22.30 10.07 4.80
N GLY A 341 -22.37 10.79 5.93
CA GLY A 341 -23.61 11.14 6.62
C GLY A 341 -24.13 10.09 7.61
N ASP A 342 -23.57 8.87 7.66
CA ASP A 342 -23.90 7.91 8.71
C ASP A 342 -23.20 8.29 10.02
N ARG A 343 -23.99 8.57 11.05
CA ARG A 343 -23.49 8.86 12.41
C ARG A 343 -23.49 7.61 13.30
N SER A 344 -23.79 6.43 12.74
CA SER A 344 -23.77 5.18 13.50
C SER A 344 -22.34 4.76 13.82
N VAL A 345 -22.04 4.54 15.10
CA VAL A 345 -20.71 4.09 15.54
C VAL A 345 -20.35 2.68 15.03
N LYS A 346 -21.34 1.94 14.50
CA LYS A 346 -21.15 0.55 14.09
C LYS A 346 -20.64 0.38 12.66
N HIS A 347 -21.02 1.29 11.75
CA HIS A 347 -20.69 1.21 10.33
C HIS A 347 -19.90 2.43 9.83
N ASN A 348 -19.78 3.49 10.63
CA ASN A 348 -19.02 4.67 10.23
C ASN A 348 -17.51 4.40 10.26
N THR A 349 -16.90 4.33 9.08
CA THR A 349 -15.45 4.16 8.85
C THR A 349 -14.69 5.50 8.79
N LEU A 350 -15.39 6.61 9.05
CA LEU A 350 -14.90 8.00 9.05
C LEU A 350 -14.28 8.39 7.72
N THR A 351 -15.00 8.12 6.64
CA THR A 351 -14.65 8.44 5.27
C THR A 351 -15.95 8.51 4.46
N ASP A 352 -15.99 9.36 3.45
CA ASP A 352 -16.99 9.26 2.36
C ASP A 352 -16.46 8.50 1.14
N ASP A 353 -15.17 8.12 1.15
CA ASP A 353 -14.42 7.49 0.06
C ASP A 353 -14.45 8.27 -1.26
N LEU A 354 -14.85 9.55 -1.24
CA LEU A 354 -14.88 10.39 -2.42
C LEU A 354 -13.47 10.80 -2.84
N ILE A 355 -13.38 11.27 -4.09
CA ILE A 355 -12.16 11.81 -4.67
C ILE A 355 -12.22 13.34 -4.62
N HIS A 356 -11.15 13.96 -4.18
CA HIS A 356 -11.02 15.40 -4.03
C HIS A 356 -9.83 15.90 -4.83
N PRO A 357 -9.93 17.07 -5.50
CA PRO A 357 -8.80 17.66 -6.20
C PRO A 357 -7.62 17.86 -5.25
N TYR A 358 -6.39 17.51 -5.67
CA TYR A 358 -5.21 17.77 -4.84
C TYR A 358 -5.04 19.26 -4.54
N SER A 359 -5.54 20.15 -5.40
CA SER A 359 -5.51 21.60 -5.20
C SER A 359 -6.41 22.08 -4.07
N GLU A 360 -7.44 21.31 -3.70
CA GLU A 360 -8.28 21.57 -2.53
C GLU A 360 -7.60 21.06 -1.25
N ILE A 361 -7.06 19.84 -1.29
CA ILE A 361 -6.39 19.23 -0.13
C ILE A 361 -5.06 19.93 0.17
N GLY A 362 -4.30 20.28 -0.85
CA GLY A 362 -3.03 21.02 -0.78
C GLY A 362 -1.81 20.20 -0.36
N THR A 363 -1.92 18.88 -0.19
CA THR A 363 -0.77 18.00 0.08
C THR A 363 0.12 17.85 -1.16
N ASN A 364 1.33 17.28 -1.01
CA ASN A 364 2.25 17.06 -2.12
C ASN A 364 1.52 16.45 -3.32
N SER A 365 1.67 17.02 -4.52
CA SER A 365 0.85 16.68 -5.67
C SER A 365 1.36 15.52 -6.53
N CYS A 366 2.56 14.99 -6.27
CA CYS A 366 3.19 14.04 -7.20
C CYS A 366 2.40 12.75 -7.36
N ARG A 367 1.89 12.17 -6.27
CA ARG A 367 1.09 10.95 -6.34
C ARG A 367 -0.25 11.14 -7.03
N ALA A 368 -0.86 12.32 -6.92
CA ALA A 368 -2.09 12.63 -7.66
C ALA A 368 -1.85 12.80 -9.17
N ARG A 369 -0.60 12.96 -9.64
CA ARG A 369 -0.28 13.26 -11.05
C ARG A 369 0.04 12.02 -11.90
N THR A 370 0.06 10.84 -11.31
CA THR A 370 0.46 9.59 -11.98
C THR A 370 -0.44 9.24 -13.15
N THR A 371 0.13 8.82 -14.28
CA THR A 371 -0.61 8.63 -15.54
C THR A 371 -0.74 7.18 -15.97
N ASN A 372 -0.15 6.22 -15.27
CA ASN A 372 -0.11 4.82 -15.73
C ASN A 372 -1.49 4.16 -15.96
N TRP A 373 -2.56 4.71 -15.37
CA TRP A 373 -3.94 4.22 -15.52
C TRP A 373 -4.72 4.87 -16.68
N MET A 374 -4.09 5.79 -17.42
CA MET A 374 -4.71 6.51 -18.51
C MET A 374 -4.96 5.64 -19.73
N GLU A 375 -5.89 6.09 -20.59
CA GLU A 375 -6.02 5.50 -21.92
C GLU A 375 -4.68 5.56 -22.67
N GLY A 376 -4.28 4.45 -23.29
CA GLY A 376 -2.98 4.31 -23.94
C GLY A 376 -1.82 3.95 -23.01
N HIS A 377 -2.03 3.91 -21.69
CA HIS A 377 -1.02 3.58 -20.70
C HIS A 377 -1.21 2.16 -20.14
N ILE A 378 -0.17 1.63 -19.48
CA ILE A 378 -0.07 0.21 -19.15
C ILE A 378 -1.24 -0.33 -18.31
N TRP A 379 -1.74 0.46 -17.37
CA TRP A 379 -2.85 0.07 -16.47
C TRP A 379 -4.23 0.49 -16.97
N ALA A 380 -4.37 0.92 -18.23
CA ALA A 380 -5.67 1.31 -18.80
C ALA A 380 -6.72 0.19 -18.66
N ALA A 381 -6.31 -1.07 -18.77
CA ALA A 381 -7.18 -2.25 -18.63
C ALA A 381 -7.66 -2.50 -17.19
N PHE A 382 -7.17 -1.74 -16.21
CA PHE A 382 -7.50 -1.90 -14.78
C PHE A 382 -8.17 -0.66 -14.18
N SER A 383 -8.41 0.38 -14.98
CA SER A 383 -9.06 1.62 -14.53
C SER A 383 -10.48 1.79 -15.05
N SER A 384 -11.31 2.46 -14.27
CA SER A 384 -12.71 2.75 -14.63
C SER A 384 -12.81 3.76 -15.77
N ASP A 385 -13.94 3.74 -16.47
CA ASP A 385 -14.25 4.76 -17.48
C ASP A 385 -14.39 6.13 -16.79
N GLN A 386 -14.97 6.18 -15.58
CA GLN A 386 -15.14 7.43 -14.83
C GLN A 386 -13.81 8.05 -14.43
N TYR A 387 -12.77 7.26 -14.19
CA TYR A 387 -11.42 7.80 -14.00
C TYR A 387 -10.97 8.53 -15.27
N LYS A 388 -11.01 7.84 -16.41
CA LYS A 388 -10.56 8.36 -17.71
C LYS A 388 -11.37 9.59 -18.18
N GLU A 389 -12.66 9.64 -17.87
CA GLU A 389 -13.60 10.71 -18.26
C GLU A 389 -13.53 11.97 -17.37
N ARG A 390 -12.71 11.98 -16.31
CA ARG A 390 -12.55 13.18 -15.46
C ARG A 390 -12.15 14.39 -16.32
N PRO A 391 -12.53 15.63 -15.94
CA PRO A 391 -12.15 16.82 -16.70
C PRO A 391 -10.63 17.04 -16.84
N THR A 392 -9.85 16.46 -15.94
CA THR A 392 -8.38 16.44 -15.97
C THR A 392 -7.81 15.38 -16.92
N GLY A 393 -8.67 14.50 -17.45
CA GLY A 393 -8.30 13.24 -18.08
C GLY A 393 -7.61 12.32 -17.09
N GLY A 394 -8.25 11.94 -15.98
CA GLY A 394 -7.74 10.98 -14.98
C GLY A 394 -7.07 11.58 -13.72
N PRO A 395 -5.78 11.97 -13.78
CA PRO A 395 -5.02 12.41 -12.62
C PRO A 395 -5.56 13.70 -12.00
N GLY A 396 -5.06 14.06 -10.82
CA GLY A 396 -5.30 15.32 -10.15
C GLY A 396 -6.13 15.22 -8.87
N PHE A 397 -6.33 14.00 -8.35
CA PHE A 397 -7.23 13.75 -7.23
C PHE A 397 -6.60 12.83 -6.19
N TYR A 398 -6.99 13.00 -4.94
CA TYR A 398 -6.80 12.03 -3.86
C TYR A 398 -8.14 11.52 -3.38
N ARG A 399 -8.19 10.24 -3.05
CA ARG A 399 -9.32 9.58 -2.40
C ARG A 399 -9.28 9.85 -0.89
N ASP A 400 -10.44 10.10 -0.29
CA ASP A 400 -10.56 10.14 1.16
C ASP A 400 -10.33 8.75 1.77
N MET A 401 -9.52 8.69 2.83
CA MET A 401 -9.07 7.45 3.45
C MET A 401 -9.81 7.24 4.78
N PRO A 402 -10.23 6.00 5.11
CA PRO A 402 -10.84 5.70 6.40
C PRO A 402 -9.96 6.14 7.57
N LEU A 403 -10.52 6.91 8.50
CA LEU A 403 -9.81 7.34 9.72
C LEU A 403 -9.94 6.36 10.89
N VAL A 404 -10.73 5.29 10.76
CA VAL A 404 -10.77 4.23 11.79
C VAL A 404 -9.41 3.53 11.89
N GLY A 405 -8.87 3.38 13.11
CA GLY A 405 -7.53 2.83 13.35
C GLY A 405 -6.38 3.81 13.12
N ILE A 406 -6.63 5.09 12.81
CA ILE A 406 -5.60 6.10 12.49
C ILE A 406 -4.55 6.30 13.60
N TRP A 407 -4.92 6.02 14.85
CA TRP A 407 -3.98 6.03 15.99
C TRP A 407 -2.77 5.11 15.79
N ALA A 408 -2.91 4.08 14.94
CA ALA A 408 -1.89 3.08 14.68
C ALA A 408 -1.20 3.24 13.32
N THR A 409 -1.53 4.27 12.54
CA THR A 409 -1.07 4.42 11.15
C THR A 409 -0.43 5.77 10.86
N ALA A 410 0.18 6.38 11.87
CA ALA A 410 1.11 7.49 11.66
C ALA A 410 2.46 6.96 11.11
N PRO A 411 3.22 7.76 10.34
CA PRO A 411 2.96 9.15 9.95
C PRO A 411 1.73 9.34 9.04
N PHE A 412 1.22 10.57 8.93
CA PHE A 412 0.07 10.87 8.05
C PHE A 412 0.50 11.32 6.64
N PHE A 413 -0.52 11.47 5.79
CA PHE A 413 -0.49 11.76 4.35
C PHE A 413 -0.04 10.60 3.48
N HIS A 414 -0.43 10.66 2.20
CA HIS A 414 -0.21 9.60 1.23
C HIS A 414 1.26 9.16 1.07
N ASN A 415 2.22 9.92 1.57
CA ASN A 415 3.67 9.71 1.47
C ASN A 415 4.36 9.49 2.84
N ASP A 416 3.61 9.33 3.95
CA ASP A 416 4.12 9.16 5.33
C ASP A 416 5.07 10.27 5.80
N ARG A 417 4.72 11.54 5.52
CA ARG A 417 5.59 12.71 5.79
C ARG A 417 5.12 13.66 6.87
N LEU A 418 3.93 13.47 7.42
CA LEU A 418 3.45 14.28 8.53
C LEU A 418 3.54 13.52 9.84
N GLY A 419 4.59 13.82 10.61
CA GLY A 419 4.90 13.15 11.88
C GLY A 419 6.11 12.21 11.78
N PRO A 420 6.60 11.72 12.93
CA PRO A 420 7.80 10.89 12.97
C PRO A 420 7.48 9.42 12.68
N ASN A 421 8.40 8.73 12.01
CA ASN A 421 8.47 7.28 12.09
C ASN A 421 9.28 6.91 13.34
N THR A 422 8.62 6.33 14.35
CA THR A 422 9.25 6.04 15.65
C THR A 422 10.09 4.77 15.64
N GLY A 423 9.92 3.90 14.64
CA GLY A 423 10.50 2.55 14.65
C GLY A 423 10.02 1.65 15.80
N ASP A 424 9.05 2.10 16.61
CA ASP A 424 8.54 1.39 17.77
C ASP A 424 7.11 0.91 17.50
N PRO A 425 6.90 -0.41 17.29
CA PRO A 425 5.57 -0.95 17.00
C PRO A 425 4.68 -1.09 18.24
N SER A 426 5.16 -0.73 19.43
CA SER A 426 4.38 -0.77 20.67
C SER A 426 3.19 0.20 20.63
N VAL A 427 2.21 -0.01 21.53
CA VAL A 427 1.08 0.93 21.69
C VAL A 427 1.57 2.34 22.00
N ALA A 428 2.60 2.46 22.86
CA ALA A 428 3.14 3.77 23.24
C ALA A 428 3.85 4.46 22.07
N GLY A 429 4.67 3.73 21.31
CA GLY A 429 5.36 4.24 20.12
C GLY A 429 4.38 4.74 19.05
N ARG A 430 3.30 3.99 18.80
CA ARG A 430 2.24 4.38 17.87
C ARG A 430 1.46 5.61 18.34
N ILE A 431 1.11 5.68 19.62
CA ILE A 431 0.44 6.87 20.18
C ILE A 431 1.34 8.10 20.11
N ALA A 432 2.63 7.97 20.39
CA ALA A 432 3.58 9.08 20.27
C ALA A 432 3.67 9.60 18.81
N ALA A 433 3.72 8.68 17.83
CA ALA A 433 3.70 9.03 16.42
C ALA A 433 2.39 9.74 16.02
N TYR A 434 1.25 9.18 16.42
CA TYR A 434 -0.09 9.72 16.17
C TYR A 434 -0.29 11.12 16.78
N GLU A 435 0.05 11.30 18.07
CA GLU A 435 -0.13 12.59 18.74
C GLU A 435 0.75 13.66 18.13
N THR A 436 1.98 13.31 17.73
CA THR A 436 2.87 14.24 17.02
C THR A 436 2.33 14.59 15.64
N ALA A 437 1.85 13.60 14.89
CA ALA A 437 1.24 13.82 13.57
C ALA A 437 -0.02 14.69 13.66
N MET A 438 -0.89 14.46 14.65
CA MET A 438 -2.07 15.29 14.93
C MET A 438 -1.69 16.72 15.35
N ASP A 439 -0.64 16.89 16.16
CA ASP A 439 -0.16 18.22 16.56
C ASP A 439 0.32 19.01 15.34
N LEU A 440 1.10 18.39 14.45
CA LEU A 440 1.55 19.01 13.20
C LEU A 440 0.39 19.25 12.23
N LEU A 441 -0.58 18.33 12.15
CA LEU A 441 -1.77 18.46 11.30
C LEU A 441 -2.56 19.72 11.66
N LEU A 442 -2.90 19.84 12.94
CA LEU A 442 -3.76 20.89 13.47
C LEU A 442 -3.01 22.20 13.78
N ASN A 443 -1.68 22.21 13.76
CA ASN A 443 -0.86 23.39 14.02
C ASN A 443 0.22 23.54 12.93
N PRO A 444 -0.18 23.94 11.71
CA PRO A 444 0.75 24.00 10.58
C PRO A 444 1.93 24.95 10.79
N GLU A 445 1.81 25.94 11.65
CA GLU A 445 2.90 26.83 12.04
C GLU A 445 4.06 26.11 12.75
N LYS A 446 3.85 24.88 13.23
CA LYS A 446 4.88 24.03 13.82
C LYS A 446 5.63 23.18 12.79
N ARG A 447 5.17 23.12 11.53
CA ARG A 447 5.78 22.30 10.48
C ARG A 447 7.05 22.96 9.96
N ASP A 448 8.11 22.17 9.83
CA ASP A 448 9.27 22.54 9.02
C ASP A 448 9.05 22.07 7.58
N GLU A 449 8.31 22.87 6.80
CA GLU A 449 8.01 22.51 5.41
C GLU A 449 9.26 22.60 4.53
N ALA A 450 10.10 23.62 4.72
CA ALA A 450 11.33 23.76 3.98
C ALA A 450 12.32 22.61 4.25
N GLY A 451 12.39 22.13 5.49
CA GLY A 451 13.16 20.95 5.87
C GLY A 451 12.56 19.63 5.37
N SER A 452 11.31 19.62 4.93
CA SER A 452 10.67 18.42 4.34
C SER A 452 11.13 18.13 2.91
N ILE A 453 11.77 19.10 2.23
CA ILE A 453 12.25 18.93 0.86
C ILE A 453 13.27 17.79 0.79
N LEU A 454 12.96 16.77 0.00
CA LEU A 454 13.87 15.64 -0.24
C LEU A 454 15.07 16.12 -1.06
N ARG A 455 16.28 15.89 -0.53
CA ARG A 455 17.53 16.34 -1.15
C ARG A 455 18.53 15.20 -1.26
N THR A 456 19.37 15.26 -2.28
CA THR A 456 20.46 14.31 -2.46
C THR A 456 21.48 14.45 -1.35
N ASP A 457 22.02 13.32 -0.87
CA ASP A 457 23.11 13.31 0.12
C ASP A 457 24.50 13.41 -0.52
N ASP A 458 24.60 13.08 -1.81
CA ASP A 458 25.81 13.15 -2.62
C ASP A 458 25.54 13.86 -3.97
N PHE A 459 26.59 14.10 -4.75
CA PHE A 459 26.46 14.56 -6.12
C PHE A 459 25.88 13.45 -7.01
N VAL A 460 25.13 13.86 -8.02
CA VAL A 460 24.42 12.95 -8.93
C VAL A 460 24.89 13.17 -10.35
N GLN A 461 25.05 12.08 -11.10
CA GLN A 461 25.43 12.10 -12.50
C GLN A 461 24.22 11.73 -13.36
N LEU A 462 23.60 12.73 -13.99
CA LEU A 462 22.47 12.55 -14.88
C LEU A 462 22.93 12.26 -16.31
N PRO A 463 22.64 11.09 -16.87
CA PRO A 463 22.80 10.84 -18.29
C PRO A 463 21.84 11.74 -19.09
N THR A 464 22.34 12.38 -20.14
CA THR A 464 21.55 13.18 -21.08
C THR A 464 21.89 12.76 -22.51
N PRO A 465 21.08 13.11 -23.52
CA PRO A 465 21.42 12.85 -24.92
C PRO A 465 22.77 13.44 -25.38
N THR A 466 23.30 14.44 -24.67
CA THR A 466 24.53 15.18 -25.05
C THR A 466 25.75 14.87 -24.17
N GLY A 467 25.60 14.03 -23.15
CA GLY A 467 26.67 13.73 -22.17
C GLY A 467 26.11 13.52 -20.77
N VAL A 468 26.94 13.76 -19.75
CA VAL A 468 26.55 13.62 -18.33
C VAL A 468 26.54 15.00 -17.68
N VAL A 469 25.44 15.34 -17.01
CA VAL A 469 25.32 16.53 -16.16
C VAL A 469 25.55 16.13 -14.71
N THR A 470 26.41 16.86 -14.00
CA THR A 470 26.63 16.63 -12.56
C THR A 470 25.85 17.66 -11.75
N LEU A 471 24.94 17.17 -10.90
CA LEU A 471 24.23 17.98 -9.92
C LEU A 471 24.91 17.84 -8.54
N PRO A 472 25.08 18.92 -7.76
CA PRO A 472 25.74 18.86 -6.47
C PRO A 472 24.89 18.16 -5.40
N ALA A 473 25.52 17.74 -4.31
CA ALA A 473 24.81 17.32 -3.10
C ALA A 473 23.87 18.43 -2.60
N GLY A 474 22.74 18.04 -1.99
CA GLY A 474 21.70 18.97 -1.54
C GLY A 474 20.70 19.37 -2.64
N THR A 475 20.81 18.82 -3.85
CA THR A 475 19.87 19.07 -4.95
C THR A 475 18.50 18.46 -4.59
N PRO A 476 17.37 19.18 -4.73
CA PRO A 476 16.05 18.59 -4.54
C PRO A 476 15.80 17.42 -5.50
N VAL A 477 15.37 16.27 -4.97
CA VAL A 477 15.18 15.04 -5.76
C VAL A 477 14.16 15.24 -6.88
N ALA A 478 13.04 15.91 -6.58
CA ALA A 478 12.00 16.21 -7.55
C ALA A 478 12.47 17.08 -8.74
N GLN A 479 13.66 17.71 -8.69
CA GLN A 479 14.20 18.45 -9.84
C GLN A 479 14.72 17.56 -10.96
N PHE A 480 15.02 16.29 -10.68
CA PHE A 480 15.51 15.35 -11.70
C PHE A 480 14.72 14.05 -11.74
N ALA A 481 14.03 13.68 -10.66
CA ALA A 481 13.23 12.47 -10.58
C ALA A 481 11.91 12.54 -11.36
N ASN A 482 11.44 13.76 -11.66
CA ASN A 482 10.12 14.02 -12.24
C ASN A 482 10.20 14.61 -13.66
N ILE A 483 11.28 14.33 -14.39
CA ILE A 483 11.55 14.96 -15.69
C ILE A 483 11.07 14.07 -16.81
N GLU A 484 10.22 14.63 -17.67
CA GLU A 484 9.81 14.02 -18.93
C GLU A 484 11.00 13.98 -19.91
N PRO A 485 11.48 12.80 -20.33
CA PRO A 485 12.68 12.69 -21.17
C PRO A 485 12.57 13.43 -22.52
N GLY A 486 11.37 13.50 -23.11
CA GLY A 486 11.15 14.12 -24.41
C GLY A 486 11.18 15.66 -24.36
N SER A 487 10.47 16.26 -23.42
CA SER A 487 10.32 17.73 -23.33
C SER A 487 11.29 18.39 -22.34
N GLY A 488 11.78 17.64 -21.34
CA GLY A 488 12.52 18.17 -20.21
C GLY A 488 11.64 18.86 -19.16
N ASP A 489 10.31 18.78 -19.31
CA ASP A 489 9.38 19.38 -18.35
C ASP A 489 9.42 18.62 -17.01
N ASN A 490 9.25 19.35 -15.92
CA ASN A 490 9.04 18.75 -14.62
C ASN A 490 7.55 18.44 -14.41
N LEU A 491 7.21 17.15 -14.44
CA LEU A 491 5.84 16.63 -14.32
C LEU A 491 5.25 16.83 -12.92
N CYS A 492 6.10 16.91 -11.89
CA CYS A 492 5.72 17.26 -10.54
C CYS A 492 6.78 18.16 -9.87
N PRO A 493 6.64 19.49 -9.98
CA PRO A 493 7.58 20.45 -9.38
C PRO A 493 7.32 20.72 -7.89
N ASP A 494 6.52 19.88 -7.24
CA ASP A 494 6.11 20.06 -5.85
C ASP A 494 7.17 19.50 -4.90
N LEU A 495 7.85 20.39 -4.17
CA LEU A 495 9.02 20.04 -3.37
C LEU A 495 8.70 19.76 -1.91
N MET A 496 7.56 20.24 -1.40
CA MET A 496 7.25 20.15 0.02
C MET A 496 6.49 18.86 0.27
N GLU A 497 7.02 18.04 1.17
CA GLU A 497 6.52 16.69 1.40
C GLU A 497 5.41 16.65 2.46
N ASN A 498 5.40 17.60 3.40
CA ASN A 498 4.50 17.64 4.56
C ASN A 498 3.55 18.86 4.56
N GLN A 499 3.40 19.54 3.43
CA GLN A 499 2.49 20.68 3.29
C GLN A 499 1.02 20.24 3.18
N GLY A 500 0.10 21.20 3.27
CA GLY A 500 -1.31 20.99 2.98
C GLY A 500 -2.13 20.35 4.08
N HIS A 501 -3.41 20.11 3.77
CA HIS A 501 -4.43 19.59 4.69
C HIS A 501 -4.43 20.39 6.00
N TYR A 502 -4.63 21.71 5.90
CA TYR A 502 -4.64 22.62 7.05
C TYR A 502 -6.03 22.72 7.71
N PHE A 503 -6.94 21.80 7.37
CA PHE A 503 -8.28 21.76 7.95
C PHE A 503 -8.20 21.62 9.47
N GLY A 504 -8.95 22.45 10.19
CA GLY A 504 -8.92 22.48 11.65
C GLY A 504 -7.79 23.34 12.27
N ALA A 505 -6.93 23.99 11.47
CA ALA A 505 -5.88 24.89 11.99
C ALA A 505 -6.43 26.04 12.85
N ASP A 506 -7.63 26.54 12.52
CA ASP A 506 -8.31 27.63 13.24
C ASP A 506 -9.08 27.17 14.49
N LEU A 507 -9.12 25.86 14.79
CA LEU A 507 -9.76 25.34 15.99
C LEU A 507 -9.08 25.86 17.26
N SER A 508 -9.85 26.01 18.34
CA SER A 508 -9.26 26.33 19.64
C SER A 508 -8.34 25.19 20.12
N ALA A 509 -7.36 25.49 20.97
CA ALA A 509 -6.49 24.45 21.53
C ALA A 509 -7.27 23.34 22.24
N GLU A 510 -8.40 23.68 22.89
CA GLU A 510 -9.28 22.71 23.54
C GLU A 510 -10.02 21.83 22.52
N ASP A 511 -10.47 22.39 21.39
CA ASP A 511 -11.13 21.64 20.33
C ASP A 511 -10.15 20.73 19.58
N LYS A 512 -8.92 21.22 19.31
CA LYS A 512 -7.83 20.42 18.74
C LYS A 512 -7.52 19.22 19.63
N TYR A 513 -7.36 19.43 20.93
CA TYR A 513 -7.13 18.36 21.90
C TYR A 513 -8.30 17.36 21.92
N ALA A 514 -9.54 17.85 22.03
CA ALA A 514 -10.72 16.98 22.05
C ALA A 514 -10.85 16.14 20.77
N LEU A 515 -10.60 16.73 19.60
CA LEU A 515 -10.57 16.04 18.31
C LEU A 515 -9.53 14.92 18.28
N THR A 516 -8.30 15.21 18.74
CA THR A 516 -7.22 14.22 18.86
C THR A 516 -7.62 13.06 19.77
N GLU A 517 -8.26 13.32 20.91
CA GLU A 517 -8.74 12.27 21.82
C GLU A 517 -9.89 11.45 21.23
N PHE A 518 -10.78 12.08 20.47
CA PHE A 518 -11.87 11.39 19.78
C PHE A 518 -11.35 10.36 18.78
N LEU A 519 -10.43 10.76 17.90
CA LEU A 519 -9.90 9.89 16.85
C LEU A 519 -9.11 8.69 17.41
N LYS A 520 -8.51 8.80 18.60
CA LYS A 520 -7.92 7.65 19.31
C LYS A 520 -8.93 6.54 19.61
N THR A 521 -10.22 6.86 19.69
CA THR A 521 -11.28 5.89 20.02
C THR A 521 -11.82 5.13 18.81
N ARG A 522 -11.35 5.47 17.61
CA ARG A 522 -11.94 5.07 16.33
C ARG A 522 -11.16 3.99 15.60
#